data_AF-A0A9W6KHC6-F1
#
_entry.id   AF-A0A9W6KHC6-F1
#
_cell.length_a   1.000
_cell.length_b   1.000
_cell.length_c   1.000
_cell.angle_alpha   90.00
_cell.angle_beta   90.00
_cell.angle_gamma   90.00
#
_symmetry.space_group_name_H-M   'P 1'
#
loop_
_entity.id
_entity.type
_entity.pdbx_description
1 polymer ?
#
loop_
_entity_poly.entity_id
_entity_poly.type
_entity_poly.pdbx_seq_one_letter_code
_entity_poly.pdbx_strand_id
1 'polypeptide(L)'
;MVMVAVGRSQGPFRDPGRDVDALRERRMRAVELFEAGRRQADVVAELGVSAQTASRWHRAWLDGGRDALAGAARLGRTPRLSDGQVAEVEAALLAGPTANGFGTDMWTLARVADVIERTTGVRYTLSQTWLILRQRLGWTRQRPARRAVERDDAAIETWAKQDWPRIKRGPDDEVPGSASRTKADSRSCP
;
A
#
# COMPACT_ATOMS: atom_id res chain seq x y z
N MET A 1 -12.22 3.09 -6.27
CA MET A 1 -11.14 3.42 -5.31
C MET A 1 -10.01 3.95 -6.14
N VAL A 2 -9.81 5.26 -6.19
CA VAL A 2 -8.82 5.85 -7.11
C VAL A 2 -7.42 5.60 -6.52
N MET A 3 -6.57 4.93 -7.27
CA MET A 3 -5.16 4.83 -6.95
C MET A 3 -4.45 5.86 -7.81
N VAL A 4 -3.85 6.86 -7.16
CA VAL A 4 -3.10 7.93 -7.83
C VAL A 4 -1.64 7.75 -7.44
N ALA A 5 -0.76 7.78 -8.44
CA ALA A 5 0.67 7.90 -8.22
C ALA A 5 0.96 9.31 -7.66
N VAL A 6 0.92 9.47 -6.34
CA VAL A 6 1.46 10.69 -5.71
C VAL A 6 2.97 10.54 -5.68
N GLY A 7 3.65 11.58 -6.18
CA GLY A 7 5.08 11.61 -6.46
C GLY A 7 5.97 11.06 -5.34
N ARG A 8 7.08 10.46 -5.80
CA ARG A 8 8.15 9.91 -4.97
C ARG A 8 8.60 10.95 -3.94
N SER A 9 8.24 10.72 -2.68
CA SER A 9 9.12 11.09 -1.57
C SER A 9 10.36 10.22 -1.72
N GLN A 10 11.43 10.79 -2.28
CA GLN A 10 12.78 10.22 -2.27
C GLN A 10 13.29 10.24 -0.83
N GLY A 11 12.78 9.34 0.00
CA GLY A 11 13.38 8.94 1.26
C GLY A 11 13.46 7.42 1.23
N PRO A 12 14.55 6.78 1.67
CA PRO A 12 14.67 5.34 1.64
C PRO A 12 13.59 4.75 2.55
N PHE A 13 12.48 4.30 1.96
CA PHE A 13 11.52 3.48 2.66
C PHE A 13 12.20 2.13 2.88
N ARG A 14 12.93 2.02 4.00
CA ARG A 14 13.48 0.76 4.48
C ARG A 14 12.32 -0.20 4.62
N ASP A 15 12.27 -1.21 3.76
CA ASP A 15 11.48 -2.40 4.04
C ASP A 15 11.95 -2.90 5.42
N PRO A 16 11.07 -2.99 6.44
CA PRO A 16 11.46 -3.59 7.72
C PRO A 16 11.74 -5.09 7.59
N GLY A 17 11.77 -5.63 6.36
CA GLY A 17 12.48 -6.83 5.96
C GLY A 17 13.94 -6.80 6.42
N ARG A 18 14.12 -7.17 7.69
CA ARG A 18 15.32 -7.73 8.33
C ARG A 18 16.56 -7.64 7.43
N ASP A 19 17.34 -6.58 7.60
CA ASP A 19 18.54 -6.24 6.83
C ASP A 19 19.35 -7.50 6.47
N VAL A 20 19.10 -7.99 5.26
CA VAL A 20 19.61 -9.27 4.76
C VAL A 20 21.11 -9.17 4.53
N ASP A 21 21.56 -7.99 4.12
CA ASP A 21 22.96 -7.68 3.88
C ASP A 21 23.71 -7.60 5.21
N ALA A 22 23.15 -6.94 6.23
CA ALA A 22 23.74 -6.95 7.56
C ALA A 22 23.77 -8.34 8.21
N LEU A 23 22.76 -9.18 7.97
CA LEU A 23 22.76 -10.57 8.44
C LEU A 23 23.80 -11.42 7.70
N ARG A 24 23.97 -11.18 6.39
CA ARG A 24 24.99 -11.83 5.56
C ARG A 24 26.38 -11.44 6.04
N GLU A 25 26.65 -10.15 6.21
CA GLU A 25 27.91 -9.63 6.72
C GLU A 25 28.25 -10.24 8.08
N ARG A 26 27.29 -10.27 9.01
CA ARG A 26 27.49 -10.88 10.34
C ARG A 26 27.83 -12.37 10.26
N ARG A 27 27.25 -13.10 9.30
CA ARG A 27 27.58 -14.51 9.06
C ARG A 27 28.96 -14.67 8.47
N MET A 28 29.36 -13.81 7.54
CA MET A 28 30.72 -13.84 6.98
C MET A 28 31.76 -13.61 8.07
N ARG A 29 31.51 -12.67 8.98
CA ARG A 29 32.37 -12.42 10.12
C ARG A 29 32.42 -13.60 11.09
N ALA A 30 31.31 -14.34 11.25
CA ALA A 30 31.34 -15.59 12.00
C ALA A 30 32.16 -16.69 11.31
N VAL A 31 32.13 -16.78 9.97
CA VAL A 31 33.02 -17.70 9.22
C VAL A 31 34.48 -17.35 9.50
N GLU A 32 34.86 -16.07 9.40
CA GLU A 32 36.24 -15.61 9.65
C GLU A 32 36.71 -15.99 11.05
N LEU A 33 35.84 -15.84 12.06
CA LEU A 33 36.14 -16.24 13.43
C LEU A 33 36.31 -17.77 13.57
N PHE A 34 35.49 -18.56 12.89
CA PHE A 34 35.63 -20.02 12.90
C PHE A 34 36.87 -20.50 12.14
N GLU A 35 37.21 -19.89 11.01
CA GLU A 35 38.45 -20.15 10.26
C GLU A 35 39.69 -19.80 11.09
N ALA A 36 39.60 -18.76 11.94
CA ALA A 36 40.64 -18.40 12.91
C ALA A 36 40.65 -19.31 14.17
N GLY A 37 39.84 -20.36 14.23
CA GLY A 37 39.80 -21.32 15.34
C GLY A 37 39.13 -20.80 16.63
N ARG A 38 38.36 -19.70 16.56
CA ARG A 38 37.66 -19.15 17.71
C ARG A 38 36.49 -20.03 18.14
N ARG A 39 36.16 -20.01 19.43
CA ARG A 39 35.08 -20.82 19.99
C ARG A 39 33.72 -20.16 19.73
N GLN A 40 32.65 -20.94 19.78
CA GLN A 40 31.28 -20.42 19.63
C GLN A 40 30.94 -19.30 20.65
N ALA A 41 31.51 -19.37 21.86
CA ALA A 41 31.35 -18.34 22.88
C ALA A 41 31.97 -16.99 22.49
N ASP A 42 33.12 -17.01 21.78
CA ASP A 42 33.74 -15.81 21.23
C ASP A 42 32.82 -15.14 20.20
N VAL A 43 32.21 -15.94 19.33
CA VAL A 43 31.28 -15.46 18.29
C VAL A 43 30.03 -14.84 18.90
N VAL A 44 29.52 -15.40 20.01
CA VAL A 44 28.40 -14.81 20.76
C VAL A 44 28.77 -13.44 21.31
N ALA A 45 29.94 -13.33 21.96
CA ALA A 45 30.40 -12.09 22.57
C ALA A 45 30.70 -11.01 21.52
N GLU A 46 31.33 -11.38 20.40
CA GLU A 46 31.79 -10.44 19.38
C GLU A 46 30.66 -9.98 18.45
N LEU A 47 29.75 -10.88 18.06
CA LEU A 47 28.68 -10.56 17.10
C LEU A 47 27.31 -10.29 17.74
N GLY A 48 27.21 -10.41 19.07
CA GLY A 48 25.97 -10.19 19.82
C GLY A 48 24.85 -11.14 19.40
N VAL A 49 25.17 -12.38 19.03
CA VAL A 49 24.20 -13.40 18.63
C VAL A 49 23.89 -14.36 19.78
N SER A 50 22.73 -15.00 19.77
CA SER A 50 22.42 -16.04 20.77
C SER A 50 23.36 -17.24 20.65
N ALA A 51 23.60 -17.95 21.76
CA ALA A 51 24.38 -19.19 21.77
C ALA A 51 23.81 -20.25 20.82
N GLN A 52 22.48 -20.34 20.70
CA GLN A 52 21.82 -21.23 19.76
C GLN A 52 22.12 -20.87 18.30
N THR A 53 22.18 -19.57 17.97
CA THR A 53 22.57 -19.09 16.64
C THR A 53 24.01 -19.44 16.33
N ALA A 54 24.94 -19.16 17.26
CA ALA A 54 26.37 -19.45 17.08
C ALA A 54 26.62 -20.96 16.89
N SER A 55 25.94 -21.81 17.68
CA SER A 55 26.03 -23.27 17.54
C SER A 55 25.52 -23.76 16.19
N ARG A 56 24.38 -23.23 15.72
CA ARG A 56 23.85 -23.55 14.38
C ARG A 56 24.76 -23.09 13.26
N TRP A 57 25.38 -21.92 13.39
CA TRP A 57 26.31 -21.39 12.40
C TRP A 57 27.59 -22.21 12.34
N HIS A 58 28.13 -22.60 13.48
CA HIS A 58 29.30 -23.47 13.57
C HIS A 58 29.03 -24.83 12.94
N ARG A 59 27.87 -25.45 13.20
CA ARG A 59 27.49 -26.72 12.56
C ARG A 59 27.36 -26.59 11.05
N ALA A 60 26.67 -25.54 10.56
CA ALA A 60 26.54 -25.30 9.12
C ALA A 60 27.91 -25.08 8.45
N TRP A 61 28.82 -24.37 9.13
CA TRP A 61 30.18 -24.16 8.66
C TRP A 61 31.01 -25.45 8.65
N LEU A 62 30.88 -26.33 9.65
CA LEU A 62 31.53 -27.64 9.63
C LEU A 62 31.00 -28.54 8.50
N ASP A 63 29.69 -28.49 8.22
CA ASP A 63 29.04 -29.37 7.23
C ASP A 63 29.31 -28.94 5.78
N GLY A 64 29.52 -27.64 5.51
CA GLY A 64 29.68 -27.14 4.13
C GLY A 64 30.48 -25.85 3.99
N GLY A 65 31.32 -25.55 4.97
CA GLY A 65 32.28 -24.45 4.94
C GLY A 65 31.62 -23.06 4.84
N ARG A 66 32.35 -22.15 4.22
CA ARG A 66 31.94 -20.75 4.00
C ARG A 66 30.62 -20.64 3.25
N ASP A 67 30.42 -21.46 2.23
CA ASP A 67 29.24 -21.40 1.35
C ASP A 67 27.95 -21.82 2.06
N ALA A 68 28.03 -22.82 2.94
CA ALA A 68 26.88 -23.23 3.74
C ALA A 68 26.38 -22.12 4.68
N LEU A 69 27.28 -21.32 5.25
CA LEU A 69 26.90 -20.22 6.12
C LEU A 69 26.50 -18.95 5.34
N ALA A 70 27.13 -18.70 4.18
CA ALA A 70 26.78 -17.62 3.27
C ALA A 70 25.40 -17.83 2.62
N GLY A 71 25.08 -19.06 2.23
CA GLY A 71 23.84 -19.45 1.56
C GLY A 71 22.64 -19.67 2.48
N ALA A 72 22.84 -19.82 3.80
CA ALA A 72 21.77 -20.08 4.77
C ALA A 72 20.87 -18.86 5.05
N ALA A 73 20.77 -17.89 4.15
CA ALA A 73 19.68 -16.94 4.18
C ALA A 73 18.41 -17.78 4.05
N ARG A 74 17.65 -17.93 5.13
CA ARG A 74 16.21 -18.22 5.01
C ARG A 74 15.60 -16.98 4.39
N LEU A 75 15.87 -16.77 3.11
CA LEU A 75 15.00 -16.05 2.23
C LEU A 75 13.68 -16.79 2.41
N GLY A 76 12.64 -16.07 2.82
CA GLY A 76 11.30 -16.63 2.74
C GLY A 76 11.03 -17.06 1.29
N ARG A 77 9.78 -17.41 1.00
CA ARG A 77 9.38 -17.64 -0.39
C ARG A 77 9.89 -16.49 -1.28
N THR A 78 10.69 -16.81 -2.29
CA THR A 78 11.18 -15.82 -3.27
C THR A 78 9.99 -15.01 -3.76
N PRO A 79 10.09 -13.66 -3.80
CA PRO A 79 9.04 -12.85 -4.38
C PRO A 79 8.69 -13.39 -5.77
N ARG A 80 7.40 -13.60 -6.05
CA ARG A 80 6.95 -14.12 -7.35
C ARG A 80 7.15 -13.11 -8.49
N LEU A 81 7.41 -11.85 -8.15
CA LEU A 81 7.76 -10.77 -9.07
C LEU A 81 9.23 -10.41 -8.86
N SER A 82 10.00 -10.38 -9.93
CA SER A 82 11.34 -9.78 -9.92
C SER A 82 11.26 -8.25 -9.87
N ASP A 83 12.34 -7.59 -9.48
CA ASP A 83 12.35 -6.12 -9.43
C ASP A 83 12.22 -5.48 -10.82
N GLY A 84 12.69 -6.17 -11.87
CA GLY A 84 12.46 -5.78 -13.26
C GLY A 84 10.98 -5.83 -13.64
N GLN A 85 10.28 -6.91 -13.26
CA GLN A 85 8.83 -7.03 -13.49
C GLN A 85 8.03 -5.99 -12.70
N VAL A 86 8.48 -5.62 -11.49
CA VAL A 86 7.87 -4.53 -10.72
C VAL A 86 8.00 -3.20 -11.46
N ALA A 87 9.15 -2.90 -12.06
CA ALA A 87 9.36 -1.68 -12.84
C ALA A 87 8.50 -1.64 -14.12
N GLU A 88 8.36 -2.77 -14.82
CA GLU A 88 7.46 -2.88 -15.98
C GLU A 88 6.00 -2.64 -15.61
N VAL A 89 5.56 -3.20 -14.47
CA VAL A 89 4.23 -2.93 -13.92
C VAL A 89 4.07 -1.47 -13.53
N GLU A 90 5.06 -0.84 -12.89
CA GLU A 90 5.01 0.58 -12.53
C GLU A 90 4.82 1.44 -13.78
N ALA A 91 5.60 1.18 -14.84
CA ALA A 91 5.48 1.90 -16.11
C ALA A 91 4.10 1.73 -16.75
N ALA A 92 3.57 0.50 -16.78
CA ALA A 92 2.23 0.23 -17.30
C ALA A 92 1.14 0.96 -16.49
N LEU A 93 1.23 0.98 -15.16
CA LEU A 93 0.25 1.67 -14.32
C LEU A 93 0.34 3.20 -14.42
N LEU A 94 1.53 3.76 -14.64
CA LEU A 94 1.74 5.18 -14.87
C LEU A 94 1.19 5.65 -16.23
N ALA A 95 1.17 4.79 -17.24
CA ALA A 95 0.53 5.08 -18.53
C ALA A 95 -1.00 5.27 -18.41
N GLY A 96 -1.59 4.83 -17.30
CA GLY A 96 -2.99 5.04 -16.97
C GLY A 96 -3.93 3.93 -17.49
N PRO A 97 -5.16 3.84 -16.96
CA PRO A 97 -6.08 2.76 -17.30
C PRO A 97 -6.44 2.69 -18.78
N THR A 98 -6.62 3.85 -19.42
CA THR A 98 -7.02 3.93 -20.83
C THR A 98 -5.94 3.38 -21.75
N ALA A 99 -4.67 3.66 -21.47
CA ALA A 99 -3.53 3.10 -22.22
C ALA A 99 -3.43 1.57 -22.07
N ASN A 100 -3.97 1.01 -20.98
CA ASN A 100 -4.03 -0.43 -20.73
C ASN A 100 -5.32 -1.09 -21.26
N GLY A 101 -6.11 -0.37 -22.05
CA GLY A 101 -7.31 -0.87 -22.72
C GLY A 101 -8.57 -0.86 -21.84
N PHE A 102 -8.61 -0.11 -20.75
CA PHE A 102 -9.82 0.06 -19.95
C PHE A 102 -10.63 1.28 -20.43
N GLY A 103 -11.96 1.14 -20.51
CA GLY A 103 -12.84 2.20 -21.01
C GLY A 103 -13.02 3.42 -20.10
N THR A 104 -12.42 3.46 -18.91
CA THR A 104 -12.50 4.62 -18.02
C THR A 104 -11.15 4.87 -17.34
N ASP A 105 -10.83 6.14 -17.09
CA ASP A 105 -9.56 6.59 -16.50
C ASP A 105 -9.42 6.32 -14.99
N MET A 106 -10.23 5.42 -14.43
CA MET A 106 -10.18 5.06 -13.02
C MET A 106 -9.45 3.73 -12.80
N TRP A 107 -8.39 3.76 -11.99
CA TRP A 107 -7.80 2.52 -11.47
C TRP A 107 -8.74 1.86 -10.45
N THR A 108 -8.94 0.56 -10.60
CA THR A 108 -9.48 -0.31 -9.56
C THR A 108 -8.45 -1.37 -9.24
N LEU A 109 -8.54 -1.97 -8.05
CA LEU A 109 -7.59 -3.00 -7.64
C LEU A 109 -7.66 -4.25 -8.55
N ALA A 110 -8.85 -4.55 -9.09
CA ALA A 110 -9.04 -5.60 -10.08
C ALA A 110 -8.33 -5.27 -11.40
N ARG A 111 -8.49 -4.04 -11.92
CA ARG A 111 -7.79 -3.60 -13.14
C ARG A 111 -6.28 -3.63 -12.99
N VAL A 112 -5.77 -3.30 -11.80
CA VAL A 112 -4.34 -3.42 -11.53
C VAL A 112 -3.88 -4.86 -11.47
N ALA A 113 -4.67 -5.76 -10.86
CA ALA A 113 -4.36 -7.19 -10.88
C ALA A 113 -4.31 -7.73 -12.33
N ASP A 114 -5.24 -7.30 -13.19
CA ASP A 114 -5.25 -7.66 -14.61
C ASP A 114 -4.00 -7.16 -15.35
N VAL A 115 -3.56 -5.92 -15.09
CA VAL A 115 -2.32 -5.39 -15.67
C VAL A 115 -1.11 -6.18 -15.21
N ILE A 116 -1.01 -6.49 -13.91
CA ILE A 116 0.09 -7.32 -13.39
C ILE A 116 0.11 -8.69 -14.06
N GLU A 117 -1.05 -9.34 -14.19
CA GLU A 117 -1.14 -10.65 -14.84
C GLU A 117 -0.76 -10.58 -16.33
N ARG A 118 -1.20 -9.53 -17.05
CA ARG A 118 -0.86 -9.34 -18.48
C ARG A 118 0.62 -9.05 -18.72
N THR A 119 1.23 -8.22 -17.87
CA THR A 119 2.64 -7.84 -18.02
C THR A 119 3.59 -8.95 -17.58
N THR A 120 3.23 -9.69 -16.52
CA THR A 120 4.19 -10.60 -15.84
C THR A 120 3.81 -12.07 -15.90
N GLY A 121 2.58 -12.39 -16.33
CA GLY A 121 2.02 -13.75 -16.31
C GLY A 121 1.68 -14.28 -14.91
N VAL A 122 1.88 -13.47 -13.86
CA VAL A 122 1.67 -13.90 -12.47
C VAL A 122 0.32 -13.41 -11.96
N ARG A 123 -0.58 -14.35 -11.66
CA ARG A 123 -1.84 -14.05 -11.00
C ARG A 123 -1.67 -13.84 -9.49
N TYR A 124 -2.26 -12.77 -9.00
CA TYR A 124 -2.35 -12.41 -7.58
C TYR A 124 -3.81 -12.22 -7.16
N THR A 125 -4.08 -12.47 -5.88
CA THR A 125 -5.35 -12.07 -5.28
C THR A 125 -5.37 -10.57 -5.04
N LEU A 126 -6.55 -9.95 -4.97
CA LEU A 126 -6.68 -8.50 -4.74
C LEU A 126 -5.89 -8.02 -3.50
N SER A 127 -5.92 -8.80 -2.41
CA SER A 127 -5.16 -8.49 -1.19
C SER A 127 -3.65 -8.48 -1.44
N GLN A 128 -3.14 -9.42 -2.24
CA GLN A 128 -1.72 -9.48 -2.62
C GLN A 128 -1.35 -8.34 -3.56
N THR A 129 -2.20 -8.02 -4.54
CA THR A 129 -2.05 -6.88 -5.43
C THR A 129 -1.90 -5.58 -4.62
N TRP A 130 -2.74 -5.38 -3.61
CA TRP A 130 -2.64 -4.22 -2.73
C TRP A 130 -1.33 -4.17 -1.94
N LEU A 131 -0.86 -5.32 -1.44
CA LEU A 131 0.42 -5.39 -0.74
C LEU A 131 1.60 -5.03 -1.66
N ILE A 132 1.60 -5.53 -2.91
CA ILE A 132 2.63 -5.20 -3.91
C ILE A 132 2.68 -3.69 -4.14
N LEU A 133 1.52 -3.07 -4.38
CA LEU A 133 1.43 -1.63 -4.59
C LEU A 133 1.97 -0.83 -3.40
N ARG A 134 1.63 -1.23 -2.17
CA ARG A 134 2.05 -0.51 -0.97
C ARG A 134 3.53 -0.74 -0.62
N GLN A 135 4.00 -1.98 -0.71
CA GLN A 135 5.32 -2.39 -0.21
C GLN A 135 6.42 -2.22 -1.25
N ARG A 136 6.14 -2.48 -2.52
CA ARG A 136 7.13 -2.45 -3.60
C ARG A 136 7.12 -1.13 -4.37
N LEU A 137 5.93 -0.55 -4.57
CA LEU A 137 5.78 0.71 -5.33
C LEU A 137 5.53 1.94 -4.44
N GLY A 138 5.23 1.75 -3.15
CA GLY A 138 4.93 2.86 -2.23
C GLY A 138 3.61 3.57 -2.49
N TRP A 139 2.69 2.97 -3.26
CA TRP A 139 1.44 3.62 -3.65
C TRP A 139 0.43 3.62 -2.51
N THR A 140 -0.22 4.77 -2.32
CA THR A 140 -1.24 4.95 -1.28
C THR A 140 -2.61 5.13 -1.91
N ARG A 141 -3.65 4.64 -1.21
CA ARG A 141 -5.04 4.84 -1.61
C ARG A 141 -5.37 6.32 -1.53
N GLN A 142 -5.68 6.94 -2.66
CA GLN A 142 -6.23 8.29 -2.66
C GLN A 142 -7.76 8.23 -2.62
N ARG A 143 -8.36 8.99 -1.71
CA ARG A 143 -9.80 9.22 -1.74
C ARG A 143 -10.04 10.36 -2.71
N PRO A 144 -10.76 10.16 -3.83
CA PRO A 144 -11.16 11.29 -4.66
C PRO A 144 -11.96 12.25 -3.78
N ALA A 145 -11.62 13.53 -3.84
CA ALA A 145 -12.42 14.57 -3.20
C ALA A 145 -13.86 14.43 -3.73
N ARG A 146 -14.84 14.42 -2.84
CA ARG A 146 -16.26 14.42 -3.23
C ARG A 146 -16.61 15.78 -3.83
N ARG A 147 -16.23 16.02 -5.09
CA ARG A 147 -16.72 17.14 -5.89
C ARG A 147 -17.74 16.60 -6.88
N ALA A 148 -18.94 17.15 -6.84
CA ALA A 148 -19.93 16.93 -7.90
C ALA A 148 -19.39 17.52 -9.21
N VAL A 149 -19.61 16.82 -10.32
CA VAL A 149 -19.15 17.25 -11.66
C VAL A 149 -19.85 18.55 -12.08
N GLU A 150 -21.09 18.78 -11.62
CA GLU A 150 -21.92 19.95 -11.91
C GLU A 150 -21.65 21.15 -10.98
N ARG A 151 -20.59 21.09 -10.17
CA ARG A 151 -20.29 22.14 -9.20
C ARG A 151 -19.78 23.39 -9.90
N ASP A 152 -20.62 24.40 -9.98
CA ASP A 152 -20.24 25.76 -10.36
C ASP A 152 -19.86 26.56 -9.10
N ASP A 153 -18.55 26.79 -8.93
CA ASP A 153 -18.02 27.54 -7.78
C ASP A 153 -18.50 29.01 -7.78
N ALA A 154 -18.79 29.60 -8.95
CA ALA A 154 -19.32 30.97 -9.04
C ALA A 154 -20.81 31.03 -8.66
N ALA A 155 -21.60 30.03 -9.03
CA ALA A 155 -22.99 29.91 -8.61
C ALA A 155 -23.10 29.68 -7.08
N ILE A 156 -22.20 28.89 -6.50
CA ILE A 156 -22.15 28.66 -5.05
C ILE A 156 -21.81 29.96 -4.30
N GLU A 157 -20.83 30.72 -4.78
CA GLU A 157 -20.43 31.97 -4.14
C GLU A 157 -21.55 33.01 -4.21
N THR A 158 -22.25 33.08 -5.35
CA THR A 158 -23.40 33.97 -5.54
C THR A 158 -24.55 33.59 -4.60
N TRP A 159 -24.91 32.30 -4.53
CA TRP A 159 -25.96 31.81 -3.63
C TRP A 159 -25.62 32.04 -2.15
N ALA A 160 -24.36 31.81 -1.74
CA ALA A 160 -23.93 32.04 -0.36
C ALA A 160 -23.96 33.51 0.04
N LYS A 161 -23.70 34.43 -0.90
CA LYS A 161 -23.73 35.88 -0.65
C LYS A 161 -25.14 36.46 -0.71
N GLN A 162 -26.01 35.95 -1.59
CA GLN A 162 -27.30 36.57 -1.90
C GLN A 162 -28.50 35.80 -1.33
N ASP A 163 -28.57 34.50 -1.57
CA ASP A 163 -29.72 33.68 -1.19
C ASP A 163 -29.67 33.23 0.26
N TRP A 164 -28.48 32.91 0.77
CA TRP A 164 -28.34 32.45 2.15
C TRP A 164 -28.80 33.51 3.19
N PRO A 165 -28.41 34.80 3.07
CA PRO A 165 -28.93 35.84 3.96
C PRO A 165 -30.44 36.09 3.79
N ARG A 166 -31.00 35.89 2.58
CA ARG A 166 -32.43 36.02 2.30
C ARG A 166 -33.24 34.90 2.97
N ILE A 167 -32.80 33.66 2.83
CA ILE A 167 -33.45 32.48 3.42
C ILE A 167 -33.40 32.53 4.95
N LYS A 168 -32.26 32.97 5.53
CA LYS A 168 -32.10 33.07 6.98
C LYS A 168 -32.98 34.16 7.61
N ARG A 169 -33.36 35.19 6.84
CA ARG A 169 -34.23 36.28 7.30
C ARG A 169 -35.67 35.81 7.54
N GLY A 170 -36.06 34.67 6.97
CA GLY A 170 -37.45 34.24 6.89
C GLY A 170 -38.22 35.03 5.83
N PRO A 171 -39.45 34.60 5.47
CA PRO A 171 -40.33 35.41 4.62
C PRO A 171 -40.67 36.73 5.33
N ASP A 172 -40.85 37.81 4.55
CA ASP A 172 -41.36 39.07 5.09
C ASP A 172 -42.76 38.85 5.71
N ASP A 173 -43.03 39.49 6.85
CA ASP A 173 -44.19 39.28 7.73
C ASP A 173 -45.58 39.53 7.08
N GLU A 174 -45.67 39.82 5.78
CA GLU A 174 -46.91 40.27 5.13
C GLU A 174 -47.83 39.17 4.60
N VAL A 175 -47.41 37.89 4.58
CA VAL A 175 -48.31 36.81 4.15
C VAL A 175 -48.31 35.64 5.14
N PRO A 176 -49.40 35.43 5.89
CA PRO A 176 -49.57 34.24 6.69
C PRO A 176 -49.48 32.99 5.80
N GLY A 177 -48.48 32.14 6.06
CA GLY A 177 -48.34 30.87 5.38
C GLY A 177 -49.60 30.02 5.56
N SER A 178 -50.21 29.59 4.44
CA SER A 178 -51.38 28.72 4.49
C SER A 178 -50.96 27.31 4.88
N ALA A 179 -51.09 26.98 6.16
CA ALA A 179 -50.95 25.62 6.66
C ALA A 179 -52.32 24.93 6.61
N SER A 180 -52.52 24.04 5.64
CA SER A 180 -53.70 23.18 5.60
C SER A 180 -53.66 22.22 6.79
N ARG A 181 -54.73 22.16 7.59
CA ARG A 181 -54.88 21.11 8.63
C ARG A 181 -54.93 19.75 7.94
N THR A 182 -53.96 18.90 8.23
CA THR A 182 -54.03 17.48 7.93
C THR A 182 -55.26 16.90 8.63
N LYS A 183 -56.25 16.41 7.87
CA LYS A 183 -57.36 15.64 8.43
C LYS A 183 -56.79 14.35 9.01
N ALA A 184 -57.05 14.08 10.29
CA ALA A 184 -56.86 12.75 10.86
C ALA A 184 -57.91 11.84 10.23
N ASP A 185 -57.49 10.99 9.29
CA ASP A 185 -58.39 10.03 8.69
C ASP A 185 -58.82 8.98 9.72
N SER A 186 -60.07 8.59 9.54
CA SER A 186 -61.01 7.94 10.44
C SER A 186 -60.59 6.48 10.71
N ARG A 187 -60.70 6.03 11.97
CA ARG A 187 -60.76 4.59 12.25
C ARG A 187 -62.08 4.05 11.70
N SER A 188 -62.02 3.07 10.80
CA SER A 188 -63.18 2.24 10.43
C SER A 188 -62.68 0.87 9.94
N CYS A 189 -62.53 -0.08 10.87
CA CYS A 189 -62.71 -1.51 10.56
C CYS A 189 -64.20 -1.83 10.73
N PRO A 190 -64.75 -2.69 9.88
CA PRO A 190 -64.94 -4.08 10.29
C PRO A 190 -64.25 -5.08 9.37
#